data_AF-A0AAW7FTM3-F1
#
_entry.id   AF-A0AAW7FTM3-F1
#
_cell.length_a   1.000
_cell.length_b   1.000
_cell.length_c   1.000
_cell.angle_alpha   90.00
_cell.angle_beta   90.00
_cell.angle_gamma   90.00
#
_symmetry.space_group_name_H-M   'P 1'
#
loop_
_entity.id
_entity.type
_entity.pdbx_description
1 polymer ?
#
loop_
_entity_poly.entity_id
_entity_poly.type
_entity_poly.pdbx_seq_one_letter_code
_entity_poly.pdbx_strand_id
1 'polypeptide(L)'
;MSNNDNPKIAFAYPTFIREGMRASGPFNPDIGWTVSEFPGKLSFYVSAGLILNSNRPYSFDVDVLFEGKSLIPGKAPAVDSRLMGTTVSDRNDFIALSTTLLSNISIPSEGLYTVRVLLHTGHVESENRLFIDSHDCHFVIAKNWLANTMEKVE
;
A
#
# COMPACT_ATOMS: atom_id res chain seq x y z
N MET A 1 -0.29 7.23 33.69
CA MET A 1 -0.46 7.60 32.26
C MET A 1 -0.89 6.34 31.53
N SER A 2 -2.12 6.28 31.01
CA SER A 2 -2.55 5.11 30.23
C SER A 2 -1.71 5.04 28.97
N ASN A 3 -1.22 3.85 28.67
CA ASN A 3 -0.37 3.59 27.52
C ASN A 3 -1.25 3.68 26.26
N ASN A 4 -1.44 4.87 25.69
CA ASN A 4 -2.15 5.07 24.41
C ASN A 4 -1.23 4.71 23.22
N ASP A 5 -0.52 3.60 23.36
CA ASP A 5 0.48 3.13 22.43
C ASP A 5 -0.14 1.98 21.63
N ASN A 6 -1.12 2.32 20.80
CA ASN A 6 -1.76 1.38 19.87
C ASN A 6 -1.59 1.86 18.42
N PRO A 7 -0.36 1.84 17.87
CA PRO A 7 -0.14 2.19 16.48
C PRO A 7 -0.91 1.23 15.56
N LYS A 8 -1.53 1.78 14.53
CA LYS A 8 -2.46 1.07 13.64
C LYS A 8 -2.36 1.58 12.22
N ILE A 9 -2.59 0.67 11.28
CA ILE A 9 -2.91 1.00 9.89
C ILE A 9 -4.43 1.10 9.78
N ALA A 10 -4.95 2.30 9.53
CA ALA A 10 -6.40 2.54 9.44
C ALA A 10 -6.98 2.00 8.12
N PHE A 11 -6.23 2.12 7.03
CA PHE A 11 -6.57 1.62 5.71
C PHE A 11 -5.34 1.58 4.81
N ALA A 12 -5.40 0.81 3.74
CA ALA A 12 -4.47 0.90 2.62
C ALA A 12 -5.20 0.71 1.28
N TYR A 13 -4.70 1.32 0.21
CA TYR A 13 -5.22 1.11 -1.14
C TYR A 13 -4.14 1.39 -2.19
N PRO A 14 -4.20 0.73 -3.36
CA PRO A 14 -3.33 1.04 -4.46
C PRO A 14 -3.95 2.12 -5.37
N THR A 15 -3.08 2.81 -6.11
CA THR A 15 -3.47 3.72 -7.20
C THR A 15 -2.59 3.49 -8.41
N PHE A 16 -3.22 3.19 -9.55
CA PHE A 16 -2.53 3.05 -10.83
C PHE A 16 -1.94 4.39 -11.29
N ILE A 17 -0.68 4.36 -11.76
CA ILE A 17 -0.05 5.55 -12.34
C ILE A 17 -0.52 5.70 -13.78
N ARG A 18 -1.21 6.81 -14.05
CA ARG A 18 -1.67 7.17 -15.39
C ARG A 18 -0.77 8.25 -15.97
N GLU A 19 -0.62 8.24 -17.30
CA GLU A 19 0.09 9.31 -17.99
C GLU A 19 -0.54 10.67 -17.68
N GLY A 20 0.28 11.68 -17.40
CA GLY A 20 -0.17 13.01 -17.00
C GLY A 20 -0.65 13.16 -15.56
N MET A 21 -0.60 12.11 -14.74
CA MET A 21 -0.93 12.19 -13.31
C MET A 21 0.06 13.09 -12.56
N ARG A 22 -0.46 13.98 -11.70
CA ARG A 22 0.39 14.84 -10.85
C ARG A 22 1.20 14.00 -9.87
N ALA A 23 2.47 14.33 -9.66
CA ALA A 23 3.35 13.67 -8.71
C ALA A 23 3.12 14.07 -7.23
N SER A 24 1.96 14.65 -6.90
CA SER A 24 1.60 15.15 -5.58
C SER A 24 0.21 14.61 -5.19
N GLY A 25 0.16 13.66 -4.26
CA GLY A 25 -1.07 13.06 -3.75
C GLY A 25 -1.92 14.01 -2.86
N PRO A 26 -2.86 13.48 -2.07
CA PRO A 26 -3.23 12.07 -1.98
C PRO A 26 -3.88 11.59 -3.28
N PHE A 27 -3.64 10.33 -3.63
CA PHE A 27 -4.20 9.71 -4.82
C PHE A 27 -5.51 9.01 -4.50
N ASN A 28 -6.44 8.97 -5.46
CA ASN A 28 -7.69 8.23 -5.31
C ASN A 28 -7.43 6.72 -5.42
N PRO A 29 -8.15 5.86 -4.66
CA PRO A 29 -8.08 4.42 -4.83
C PRO A 29 -8.41 3.99 -6.26
N ASP A 30 -7.67 3.01 -6.79
CA ASP A 30 -7.94 2.38 -8.07
C ASP A 30 -7.78 0.87 -7.94
N ILE A 31 -8.88 0.13 -8.09
CA ILE A 31 -8.96 -1.29 -7.76
C ILE A 31 -9.10 -2.21 -8.99
N GLY A 32 -9.13 -1.65 -10.21
CA GLY A 32 -9.35 -2.42 -11.44
C GLY A 32 -8.49 -1.88 -12.58
N TRP A 33 -7.46 -2.63 -12.97
CA TRP A 33 -6.47 -2.17 -13.94
C TRP A 33 -6.49 -3.01 -15.22
N THR A 34 -6.23 -2.34 -16.34
CA THR A 34 -6.10 -2.99 -17.65
C THR A 34 -4.63 -3.16 -18.00
N VAL A 35 -4.20 -4.39 -18.27
CA VAL A 35 -2.84 -4.70 -18.72
C VAL A 35 -2.92 -5.59 -19.94
N SER A 36 -2.37 -5.14 -21.07
CA SER A 36 -2.52 -5.81 -22.36
C SER A 36 -1.63 -7.05 -22.51
N GLU A 37 -0.49 -7.12 -21.80
CA GLU A 37 0.53 -8.16 -22.00
C GLU A 37 1.06 -8.70 -20.67
N PHE A 38 1.34 -10.01 -20.65
CA PHE A 38 1.88 -10.72 -19.49
C PHE A 38 3.05 -11.65 -19.89
N PRO A 39 4.11 -11.73 -19.08
CA PRO A 39 4.34 -10.96 -17.86
C PRO A 39 4.53 -9.46 -18.17
N GLY A 40 3.82 -8.61 -17.44
CA GLY A 40 3.86 -7.17 -17.58
C GLY A 40 4.71 -6.53 -16.48
N LYS A 41 5.14 -5.28 -16.67
CA LYS A 41 5.75 -4.47 -15.61
C LYS A 41 4.85 -3.29 -15.29
N LEU A 42 4.50 -3.14 -14.01
CA LEU A 42 3.69 -2.01 -13.56
C LEU A 42 4.43 -1.20 -12.50
N SER A 43 4.14 0.09 -12.50
CA SER A 43 4.46 0.99 -11.41
C SER A 43 3.15 1.60 -10.89
N PHE A 44 2.98 1.62 -9.58
CA PHE A 44 1.78 2.13 -8.95
C PHE A 44 2.10 2.66 -7.56
N TYR A 45 1.20 3.49 -7.02
CA TYR A 45 1.31 3.96 -5.65
C TYR A 45 0.54 3.04 -4.71
N VAL A 46 1.03 2.90 -3.49
CA VAL A 46 0.27 2.36 -2.36
C VAL A 46 0.16 3.45 -1.31
N SER A 47 -1.07 3.84 -0.99
CA SER A 47 -1.36 4.80 0.06
C SER A 47 -1.89 4.10 1.30
N ALA A 48 -1.44 4.53 2.49
CA ALA A 48 -1.86 3.99 3.77
C ALA A 48 -2.19 5.11 4.77
N GLY A 49 -3.32 4.97 5.46
CA GLY A 49 -3.69 5.81 6.60
C GLY A 49 -3.06 5.27 7.87
N LEU A 50 -2.26 6.10 8.56
CA LEU A 50 -1.50 5.72 9.74
C LEU A 50 -2.03 6.45 10.97
N ILE A 51 -2.20 5.72 12.07
CA ILE A 51 -2.44 6.26 13.40
C ILE A 51 -1.31 5.73 14.29
N LEU A 52 -0.41 6.62 14.71
CA LEU A 52 0.84 6.29 15.41
C LEU A 52 0.95 7.08 16.72
N ASN A 53 2.04 6.89 17.47
CA ASN A 53 2.38 7.71 18.62
C ASN A 53 3.55 8.66 18.29
N SER A 54 3.42 9.98 18.49
CA SER A 54 4.48 10.93 18.10
C SER A 54 5.79 10.78 18.87
N ASN A 55 5.83 10.02 19.97
CA ASN A 55 7.01 9.87 20.82
C ASN A 55 7.96 8.75 20.39
N ARG A 56 7.65 8.01 19.32
CA ARG A 56 8.45 6.86 18.87
C ARG A 56 8.60 6.82 17.35
N PRO A 57 9.73 6.31 16.85
CA PRO A 57 9.90 6.07 15.42
C PRO A 57 9.11 4.83 14.97
N TYR A 58 8.57 4.91 13.76
CA TYR A 58 7.92 3.81 13.05
C TYR A 58 8.44 3.71 11.63
N SER A 59 8.29 2.52 11.07
CA SER A 59 8.59 2.21 9.68
C SER A 59 7.51 1.28 9.15
N PHE A 60 7.35 1.24 7.85
CA PHE A 60 6.42 0.31 7.23
C PHE A 60 7.00 -0.24 5.94
N ASP A 61 6.63 -1.47 5.64
CA ASP A 61 6.94 -2.14 4.39
C ASP A 61 5.67 -2.35 3.59
N VAL A 62 5.83 -2.51 2.28
CA VAL A 62 4.75 -2.88 1.37
C VAL A 62 5.18 -4.11 0.61
N ASP A 63 4.32 -5.12 0.60
CA ASP A 63 4.46 -6.31 -0.23
C ASP A 63 3.28 -6.42 -1.20
N VAL A 64 3.50 -7.06 -2.33
CA VAL A 64 2.48 -7.34 -3.34
C VAL A 64 2.47 -8.83 -3.58
N LEU A 65 1.32 -9.46 -3.38
CA LEU A 65 1.16 -10.90 -3.49
C LEU A 65 0.24 -11.25 -4.65
N PHE A 66 0.60 -12.34 -5.33
CA PHE A 66 -0.25 -13.02 -6.30
C PHE A 66 -0.28 -14.51 -5.96
N GLU A 67 -1.47 -15.09 -5.84
CA GLU A 67 -1.67 -16.47 -5.36
C GLU A 67 -0.91 -16.76 -4.04
N GLY A 68 -0.87 -15.77 -3.15
CA GLY A 68 -0.18 -15.85 -1.86
C GLY A 68 1.35 -15.78 -1.92
N LYS A 69 1.96 -15.55 -3.10
CA LYS A 69 3.41 -15.41 -3.28
C LYS A 69 3.79 -13.95 -3.48
N SER A 70 4.81 -13.49 -2.76
CA SER A 70 5.36 -12.15 -2.93
C SER A 70 5.95 -11.97 -4.33
N LEU A 71 5.60 -10.86 -4.98
CA LEU A 71 6.13 -10.39 -6.26
C LEU A 71 7.30 -9.42 -6.08
N ILE A 72 7.57 -9.00 -4.85
CA ILE A 72 8.65 -8.07 -4.53
C ILE A 72 9.85 -8.91 -4.07
N PRO A 73 10.93 -8.99 -4.86
CA PRO A 73 12.14 -9.68 -4.42
C PRO A 73 12.66 -9.03 -3.14
N GLY A 74 13.03 -9.86 -2.17
CA GLY A 74 13.21 -9.49 -0.76
C GLY A 74 13.95 -8.17 -0.51
N LYS A 75 13.38 -7.38 0.43
CA LYS A 75 13.87 -6.06 0.87
C LYS A 75 14.04 -5.05 -0.28
N ALA A 76 13.00 -4.83 -1.09
CA ALA A 76 12.91 -3.54 -1.78
C ALA A 76 12.44 -2.51 -0.73
N PRO A 77 13.32 -1.62 -0.22
CA PRO A 77 12.86 -0.52 0.62
C PRO A 77 11.81 0.27 -0.17
N ALA A 78 10.81 0.80 0.51
CA ALA A 78 9.87 1.74 -0.07
C ALA A 78 10.64 2.99 -0.56
N VAL A 79 11.08 2.97 -1.83
CA VAL A 79 12.14 3.85 -2.38
C VAL A 79 11.76 5.35 -2.33
N ASP A 80 10.48 5.67 -2.23
CA ASP A 80 9.99 7.04 -2.03
C ASP A 80 8.67 7.00 -1.25
N SER A 81 8.78 7.02 0.08
CA SER A 81 7.62 7.14 0.98
C SER A 81 7.45 8.58 1.42
N ARG A 82 6.29 9.17 1.11
CA ARG A 82 5.97 10.55 1.49
C ARG A 82 4.82 10.58 2.48
N LEU A 83 5.03 11.32 3.57
CA LEU A 83 3.98 11.62 4.54
C LEU A 83 3.24 12.89 4.13
N MET A 84 1.91 12.84 4.20
CA MET A 84 1.00 13.92 3.84
C MET A 84 -0.08 14.07 4.91
N GLY A 85 -0.64 15.27 5.03
CA GLY A 85 -1.76 15.52 5.96
C GLY A 85 -1.45 15.13 7.40
N THR A 86 -0.22 15.43 7.87
CA THR A 86 0.22 15.04 9.20
C THR A 86 -0.46 15.89 10.27
N THR A 87 -0.83 15.30 11.39
CA THR A 87 -1.37 16.02 12.55
C THR A 87 -1.01 15.29 13.84
N VAL A 88 -0.80 16.05 14.92
CA VAL A 88 -0.52 15.53 16.26
C VAL A 88 -1.59 16.01 17.24
N SER A 89 -2.16 15.09 18.03
CA SER A 89 -3.07 15.44 19.12
C SER A 89 -2.33 15.83 20.40
N ASP A 90 -3.02 16.48 21.34
CA ASP A 90 -2.51 16.76 22.70
C ASP A 90 -2.22 15.48 23.52
N ARG A 91 -2.72 14.33 23.04
CA ARG A 91 -2.53 13.00 23.60
C ARG A 91 -1.38 12.24 22.93
N ASN A 92 -0.60 12.89 22.07
CA ASN A 92 0.50 12.32 21.28
C ASN A 92 0.06 11.32 20.20
N ASP A 93 -1.20 11.36 19.75
CA ASP A 93 -1.60 10.61 18.55
C ASP A 93 -1.01 11.33 17.33
N PHE A 94 -0.24 10.63 16.51
CA PHE A 94 0.25 11.13 15.24
C PHE A 94 -0.54 10.47 14.11
N ILE A 95 -1.23 11.25 13.29
CA ILE A 95 -1.90 10.74 12.09
C ILE A 95 -1.15 11.21 10.84
N ALA A 96 -1.11 10.35 9.83
CA ALA A 96 -0.54 10.70 8.54
C ALA A 96 -1.14 9.83 7.42
N LEU A 97 -1.16 10.38 6.20
CA LEU A 97 -1.24 9.58 5.00
C LEU A 97 0.17 9.31 4.51
N SER A 98 0.53 8.04 4.37
CA SER A 98 1.76 7.64 3.69
C SER A 98 1.45 7.24 2.26
N THR A 99 2.31 7.59 1.32
CA THR A 99 2.24 7.11 -0.05
C THR A 99 3.60 6.60 -0.50
N THR A 100 3.62 5.38 -1.01
CA THR A 100 4.82 4.67 -1.46
C THR A 100 4.71 4.33 -2.92
N LEU A 101 5.76 4.68 -3.68
CA LEU A 101 5.89 4.22 -5.07
C LEU A 101 6.44 2.80 -5.11
N LEU A 102 5.69 1.89 -5.74
CA LEU A 102 6.18 0.60 -6.18
C LEU A 102 6.49 0.69 -7.67
N SER A 103 7.75 0.43 -8.04
CA SER A 103 8.23 0.58 -9.41
C SER A 103 8.60 -0.76 -10.02
N ASN A 104 8.29 -0.94 -11.31
CA ASN A 104 8.70 -2.10 -12.11
C ASN A 104 8.33 -3.47 -11.51
N ILE A 105 7.17 -3.55 -10.84
CA ILE A 105 6.65 -4.79 -10.29
C ILE A 105 6.29 -5.73 -11.45
N SER A 106 6.84 -6.95 -11.42
CA SER A 106 6.56 -7.97 -12.43
C SER A 106 5.20 -8.63 -12.15
N ILE A 107 4.27 -8.46 -13.07
CA ILE A 107 2.91 -8.96 -12.99
C ILE A 107 2.79 -10.19 -13.90
N PRO A 108 2.63 -11.40 -13.34
CA PRO A 108 2.69 -12.63 -14.12
C PRO A 108 1.44 -12.92 -14.97
N SER A 109 0.24 -12.53 -14.52
CA SER A 109 -1.02 -12.82 -15.22
C SER A 109 -2.17 -11.91 -14.79
N GLU A 110 -3.34 -12.06 -15.39
CA GLU A 110 -4.59 -11.50 -14.88
C GLU A 110 -4.95 -12.14 -13.53
N GLY A 111 -5.78 -11.46 -12.73
CA GLY A 111 -6.33 -12.01 -11.48
C GLY A 111 -6.40 -11.01 -10.33
N LEU A 112 -6.63 -11.57 -9.13
CA LEU A 112 -6.71 -10.84 -7.88
C LEU A 112 -5.32 -10.75 -7.24
N TYR A 113 -4.92 -9.54 -6.90
CA TYR A 113 -3.66 -9.22 -6.24
C TYR A 113 -3.94 -8.70 -4.84
N THR A 114 -3.02 -8.97 -3.92
CA THR A 114 -3.05 -8.43 -2.55
C THR A 114 -1.91 -7.44 -2.39
N VAL A 115 -2.19 -6.26 -1.86
CA VAL A 115 -1.19 -5.37 -1.31
C VAL A 115 -1.23 -5.55 0.20
N ARG A 116 -0.08 -5.87 0.80
CA ARG A 116 0.08 -6.01 2.24
C ARG A 116 0.97 -4.89 2.76
N VAL A 117 0.43 -4.05 3.63
CA VAL A 117 1.19 -3.03 4.34
C VAL A 117 1.52 -3.55 5.73
N LEU A 118 2.79 -3.47 6.12
CA LEU A 118 3.31 -3.99 7.40
C LEU A 118 3.86 -2.83 8.23
N LEU A 119 3.31 -2.58 9.41
CA LEU A 119 3.79 -1.55 10.33
C LEU A 119 4.76 -2.15 11.36
N HIS A 120 5.86 -1.44 11.59
CA HIS A 120 6.91 -1.84 12.50
C HIS A 120 7.35 -0.69 13.41
N THR A 121 7.95 -1.03 14.56
CA THR A 121 8.70 -0.07 15.39
C THR A 121 10.03 0.29 14.72
N GLY A 122 10.58 1.45 15.07
CA GLY A 122 11.93 1.84 14.65
C GLY A 122 11.99 2.36 13.22
N HIS A 123 13.19 2.78 12.82
CA HIS A 123 13.48 3.23 11.45
C HIS A 123 13.66 2.05 10.50
N VAL A 124 13.46 2.28 9.19
CA VAL A 124 13.56 1.25 8.14
C VAL A 124 14.90 0.52 8.11
N GLU A 125 15.98 1.23 8.43
CA GLU A 125 17.37 0.71 8.49
C GLU A 125 17.68 -0.08 9.76
N SER A 126 16.76 -0.13 10.74
CA SER A 126 17.00 -0.83 11.99
C SER A 126 16.85 -2.35 11.82
N GLU A 127 17.81 -3.12 12.31
CA GLU A 127 17.74 -4.58 12.32
C GLU A 127 16.74 -5.13 13.35
N ASN A 128 16.38 -4.33 14.36
CA ASN A 128 15.53 -4.72 15.49
C ASN A 128 14.09 -4.20 15.37
N ARG A 129 13.60 -4.01 14.14
CA ARG A 129 12.21 -3.62 13.87
C ARG A 129 11.26 -4.70 14.39
N LEU A 130 10.34 -4.32 15.28
CA LEU A 130 9.29 -5.23 15.76
C LEU A 130 8.02 -4.99 14.96
N PHE A 131 7.40 -6.08 14.51
CA PHE A 131 6.09 -6.04 13.86
C PHE A 131 5.02 -5.53 14.85
N ILE A 132 4.13 -4.66 14.36
CA ILE A 132 3.03 -4.07 15.14
C ILE A 132 1.67 -4.44 14.57
N ASP A 133 1.46 -4.18 13.28
CA ASP A 133 0.16 -4.28 12.62
C ASP A 133 0.33 -4.55 11.14
N SER A 134 -0.71 -5.10 10.50
CA SER A 134 -0.73 -5.33 9.06
C SER A 134 -2.10 -5.03 8.48
N HIS A 135 -2.13 -4.54 7.25
CA HIS A 135 -3.37 -4.31 6.53
C HIS A 135 -3.25 -4.84 5.09
N ASP A 136 -4.20 -5.69 4.71
CA ASP A 136 -4.30 -6.24 3.36
C ASP A 136 -5.41 -5.50 2.60
N CYS A 137 -5.08 -5.04 1.40
CA CYS A 137 -6.07 -4.56 0.43
C CYS A 137 -5.86 -5.23 -0.92
N HIS A 138 -6.84 -5.11 -1.81
CA HIS A 138 -6.90 -5.92 -3.01
C HIS A 138 -7.20 -5.07 -4.25
N PHE A 139 -6.68 -5.52 -5.38
CA PHE A 139 -6.99 -4.97 -6.69
C PHE A 139 -7.00 -6.10 -7.73
N VAL A 140 -7.69 -5.85 -8.83
CA VAL A 140 -7.85 -6.83 -9.92
C VAL A 140 -7.18 -6.31 -11.16
N ILE A 141 -6.44 -7.18 -11.84
CA ILE A 141 -5.89 -6.94 -13.17
C ILE A 141 -6.62 -7.82 -14.18
N ALA A 142 -7.03 -7.22 -15.29
CA ALA A 142 -7.57 -7.91 -16.46
C ALA A 142 -6.93 -7.39 -17.77
N LYS A 143 -6.95 -8.19 -18.83
CA LYS A 143 -6.63 -7.76 -20.20
C LYS A 143 -7.73 -6.90 -20.78
N ASN A 144 -8.97 -7.31 -20.51
CA ASN A 144 -10.17 -6.70 -21.05
C ASN A 144 -11.26 -6.69 -19.98
N TRP A 145 -11.86 -5.53 -19.75
CA TRP A 145 -13.05 -5.40 -18.94
C TRP A 145 -14.28 -5.44 -19.85
N LEU A 146 -15.23 -6.33 -19.56
CA LEU A 146 -16.50 -6.38 -20.29
C LEU A 146 -17.46 -5.31 -19.76
N ALA A 147 -18.20 -4.65 -20.66
CA ALA A 147 -19.25 -3.72 -20.25
C ALA A 147 -20.39 -4.50 -19.58
N ASN A 148 -20.72 -4.13 -18.33
CA ASN A 148 -21.74 -4.68 -17.44
C ASN A 148 -22.79 -5.62 -18.06
N THR A 149 -22.51 -6.92 -18.07
CA THR A 149 -23.52 -7.97 -17.93
C THR A 149 -23.16 -8.79 -16.70
N MET A 150 -23.63 -8.35 -15.54
CA MET A 150 -23.75 -9.24 -14.39
C MET A 150 -24.97 -10.13 -14.68
N GLU A 151 -24.78 -11.23 -15.39
CA GLU A 151 -25.82 -12.25 -15.48
C GLU A 151 -26.07 -12.76 -14.06
N LYS A 152 -27.30 -12.57 -13.57
CA LYS A 152 -27.74 -13.23 -12.35
C LYS A 152 -27.62 -14.72 -12.60
N VAL A 153 -26.77 -15.39 -11.83
CA VAL A 153 -26.85 -16.85 -11.68
C VAL A 153 -28.10 -17.11 -10.83
N GLU A 154 -29.12 -17.71 -11.43
CA GLU A 154 -30.30 -18.25 -10.73
C GLU A 154 -29.95 -19.48 -9.88
#